data_AF-A0A1A8DKI4-F1
#
_entry.id   AF-A0A1A8DKI4-F1
#
_cell.length_a   1.000
_cell.length_b   1.000
_cell.length_c   1.000
_cell.angle_alpha   90.00
_cell.angle_beta   90.00
_cell.angle_gamma   90.00
#
_symmetry.space_group_name_H-M   'P 1'
#
loop_
_entity.id
_entity.type
_entity.pdbx_description
1 polymer ?
#
loop_
_entity_poly.entity_id
_entity_poly.type
_entity_poly.pdbx_seq_one_letter_code
_entity_poly.pdbx_strand_id
1 'polypeptide(L)'
;MIPELRSVVRLLLLAVVWELRAHGATQRQVNPASWLQQYGYLPPGDLRTHTLRSPHSLSSAIATMQRFYGLTVTGSFDDKTV
;
A
#
# COMPACT_ATOMS: atom_id res chain seq x y z
N MET A 1 -23.61 -42.28 11.52
CA MET A 1 -22.73 -41.54 12.43
C MET A 1 -21.53 -40.94 11.66
N ILE A 2 -21.79 -40.15 10.60
CA ILE A 2 -20.77 -39.61 9.67
C ILE A 2 -20.99 -38.11 9.27
N PRO A 3 -22.10 -37.38 9.59
CA PRO A 3 -22.25 -36.00 9.12
C PRO A 3 -21.32 -35.02 9.84
N GLU A 4 -21.02 -35.26 11.12
CA GLU A 4 -20.16 -34.42 11.95
C GLU A 4 -18.72 -34.34 11.42
N LEU A 5 -18.18 -35.46 10.92
CA LEU A 5 -16.81 -35.51 10.40
C LEU A 5 -16.64 -34.61 9.17
N ARG A 6 -17.65 -34.55 8.29
CA ARG A 6 -17.61 -33.69 7.09
C ARG A 6 -17.69 -32.21 7.47
N SER A 7 -18.48 -31.88 8.48
CA SER A 7 -18.58 -30.50 9.00
C SER A 7 -17.29 -30.05 9.66
N VAL A 8 -16.66 -30.91 10.47
CA VAL A 8 -15.36 -30.61 11.10
C VAL A 8 -14.27 -30.41 10.06
N VAL A 9 -14.18 -31.29 9.05
CA VAL A 9 -13.21 -31.14 7.95
C VAL A 9 -13.42 -29.83 7.18
N ARG A 10 -14.68 -29.44 6.92
CA ARG A 10 -14.97 -28.16 6.26
C ARG A 10 -14.57 -26.96 7.12
N LEU A 11 -14.83 -26.99 8.42
CA LEU A 11 -14.43 -25.92 9.34
C LEU A 11 -12.91 -25.80 9.41
N LEU A 12 -12.18 -26.92 9.46
CA LEU A 12 -10.72 -26.92 9.44
C LEU A 12 -10.18 -26.35 8.12
N LEU A 13 -10.76 -26.72 6.97
CA LEU A 13 -10.38 -26.17 5.67
C LEU A 13 -10.65 -24.66 5.58
N LEU A 14 -11.78 -24.18 6.11
CA LEU A 14 -12.09 -22.75 6.16
C LEU A 14 -11.12 -21.98 7.07
N ALA A 15 -10.77 -22.55 8.23
CA ALA A 15 -9.78 -21.97 9.13
C ALA A 15 -8.40 -21.86 8.49
N VAL A 16 -7.95 -22.92 7.80
CA VAL A 16 -6.68 -22.91 7.06
C VAL A 16 -6.70 -21.87 5.93
N VAL A 17 -7.77 -21.81 5.13
CA VAL A 17 -7.92 -20.78 4.08
C VAL A 17 -7.90 -19.37 4.68
N TRP A 18 -8.53 -19.15 5.84
CA TRP A 18 -8.52 -17.88 6.54
C TRP A 18 -7.11 -17.49 7.01
N GLU A 19 -6.37 -18.41 7.62
CA GLU A 19 -4.99 -18.17 8.05
C GLU A 19 -4.08 -17.87 6.87
N LEU A 20 -4.19 -18.59 5.75
CA LEU A 20 -3.39 -18.30 4.54
C LEU A 20 -3.71 -16.91 3.95
N ARG A 21 -4.96 -16.46 4.06
CA ARG A 21 -5.36 -15.12 3.60
C ARG A 21 -4.87 -14.01 4.53
N ALA A 22 -4.89 -14.25 5.85
CA ALA A 22 -4.42 -13.30 6.85
C ALA A 22 -2.88 -13.12 6.80
N HIS A 23 -2.14 -14.17 6.49
CA HIS A 23 -0.67 -14.11 6.37
C HIS A 23 -0.18 -13.32 5.14
N GLY A 24 -1.03 -13.00 4.17
CA GLY A 24 -0.68 -12.15 3.02
C GLY A 24 -0.58 -10.64 3.34
N ALA A 25 -0.94 -10.22 4.56
CA ALA A 25 -0.82 -8.84 5.02
C ALA A 25 0.50 -8.58 5.76
N THR A 26 1.60 -9.22 5.34
CA THR A 26 2.94 -8.83 5.79
C THR A 26 3.23 -7.42 5.30
N GLN A 27 3.28 -6.46 6.24
CA GLN A 27 3.87 -5.11 6.12
C GLN A 27 3.98 -4.63 4.67
N ARG A 28 2.88 -4.10 4.14
CA ARG A 28 2.92 -3.34 2.90
C ARG A 28 3.79 -2.12 3.21
N GLN A 29 5.10 -2.19 2.92
CA GLN A 29 5.96 -1.03 2.87
C GLN A 29 5.23 -0.05 1.97
N VAL A 30 4.62 0.97 2.56
CA VAL A 30 3.84 1.95 1.83
C VAL A 30 4.87 2.68 0.99
N ASN A 31 5.02 2.27 -0.26
CA ASN A 31 5.92 2.95 -1.17
C ASN A 31 5.28 4.32 -1.42
N PRO A 32 5.85 5.42 -0.92
CA PRO A 32 5.21 6.73 -0.98
C PRO A 32 4.95 7.16 -2.43
N ALA A 33 5.78 6.75 -3.38
CA ALA A 33 5.55 7.02 -4.80
C ALA A 33 4.32 6.28 -5.35
N SER A 34 4.01 5.08 -4.85
CA SER A 34 2.81 4.34 -5.23
C SER A 34 1.54 4.94 -4.63
N TRP A 35 1.61 5.39 -3.37
CA TRP A 35 0.52 6.11 -2.71
C TRP A 35 0.22 7.44 -3.41
N LEU A 36 1.24 8.24 -3.71
CA LEU A 36 1.07 9.50 -4.44
C LEU A 36 0.46 9.29 -5.84
N GLN A 37 0.75 8.17 -6.50
CA GLN A 37 0.10 7.80 -7.76
C GLN A 37 -1.36 7.41 -7.58
N GLN A 38 -1.65 6.58 -6.57
CA GLN A 38 -3.01 6.14 -6.28
C GLN A 38 -3.95 7.31 -5.97
N TYR A 39 -3.45 8.34 -5.29
CA TYR A 39 -4.21 9.53 -4.92
C TYR A 39 -4.11 10.66 -5.96
N GLY A 40 -3.45 10.43 -7.09
CA GLY A 40 -3.40 11.39 -8.20
C GLY A 40 -2.45 12.58 -8.01
N TYR A 41 -1.65 12.61 -6.94
CA TYR A 41 -0.59 13.61 -6.76
C TYR A 41 0.56 13.43 -7.74
N LEU A 42 0.72 12.22 -8.29
CA LEU A 42 1.79 11.88 -9.21
C LEU A 42 1.23 11.07 -10.40
N PRO A 43 1.52 11.43 -11.66
CA PRO A 43 1.11 10.61 -12.78
C PRO A 43 1.80 9.22 -12.73
N PRO A 44 1.18 8.16 -13.30
CA PRO A 44 1.81 6.85 -13.40
C PRO A 44 3.16 6.96 -14.11
N GLY A 45 4.16 6.23 -13.61
CA GLY A 45 5.47 6.15 -14.29
C GLY A 45 5.31 5.43 -15.61
N ASP A 46 5.96 5.94 -16.66
CA ASP A 46 6.01 5.22 -17.92
C ASP A 46 6.78 3.91 -17.68
N LEU A 47 6.09 2.76 -17.79
CA LEU A 47 6.68 1.42 -17.61
C LEU A 47 7.83 1.15 -18.61
N ARG A 48 7.92 1.96 -19.67
CA ARG A 48 9.01 1.92 -20.66
C ARG A 48 10.27 2.67 -20.23
N THR A 49 10.16 3.60 -19.30
CA THR A 49 11.28 4.42 -18.80
C THR A 49 11.26 4.45 -17.28
N HIS A 50 11.60 3.32 -16.66
CA HIS A 50 11.69 3.15 -15.21
C HIS A 50 12.67 4.10 -14.47
N THR A 51 13.29 5.10 -15.13
CA THR A 51 14.47 5.80 -14.59
C THR A 51 14.56 7.32 -14.80
N LEU A 52 13.60 8.01 -15.41
CA LEU A 52 13.72 9.48 -15.61
C LEU A 52 12.51 10.26 -15.08
N ARG A 53 12.14 10.04 -13.82
CA ARG A 53 11.25 10.96 -13.11
C ARG A 53 12.06 12.08 -12.48
N SER A 54 11.69 13.34 -12.72
CA SER A 54 12.39 14.46 -12.12
C SER A 54 12.22 14.45 -10.59
N PRO A 55 13.29 14.61 -9.80
CA PRO A 55 13.21 14.75 -8.34
C PRO A 55 12.26 15.88 -7.90
N HIS A 56 12.11 16.90 -8.76
CA HIS A 56 11.20 18.02 -8.57
C HIS A 56 9.72 17.61 -8.61
N SER A 57 9.33 16.66 -9.47
CA SER A 57 7.94 16.19 -9.55
C SER A 57 7.49 15.44 -8.29
N LEU A 58 8.38 14.61 -7.73
CA LEU A 58 8.10 13.87 -6.50
C LEU A 58 8.01 14.82 -5.30
N SER A 59 8.95 15.75 -5.16
CA SER A 59 8.95 16.71 -4.05
C SER A 59 7.76 17.67 -4.10
N SER A 60 7.34 18.11 -5.30
CA SER A 60 6.13 18.92 -5.47
C SER A 60 4.85 18.15 -5.09
N ALA A 61 4.76 16.86 -5.47
CA ALA A 61 3.66 15.99 -5.08
C ALA A 61 3.58 15.79 -3.56
N ILE A 62 4.71 15.55 -2.90
CA ILE A 62 4.80 15.43 -1.44
C ILE A 62 4.40 16.74 -0.77
N ALA A 63 4.90 17.89 -1.24
CA ALA A 63 4.54 19.18 -0.67
C ALA A 63 3.04 19.47 -0.79
N THR A 64 2.41 19.04 -1.88
CA THR A 64 0.96 19.21 -2.10
C THR A 64 0.16 18.32 -1.14
N MET A 65 0.57 17.06 -0.96
CA MET A 65 0.02 16.17 0.07
C MET A 65 0.16 16.81 1.45
N GLN A 66 1.36 17.21 1.86
CA GLN A 66 1.62 17.79 3.19
C GLN A 66 0.73 19.01 3.46
N ARG A 67 0.58 19.92 2.48
CA ARG A 67 -0.34 21.07 2.58
C ARG A 67 -1.78 20.64 2.81
N PHE A 68 -2.26 19.66 2.05
CA PHE A 68 -3.63 19.18 2.15
C PHE A 68 -3.94 18.58 3.53
N TYR A 69 -2.99 17.87 4.13
CA TYR A 69 -3.14 17.27 5.46
C TYR A 69 -2.73 18.20 6.62
N GLY A 70 -2.33 19.45 6.35
CA GLY A 70 -1.87 20.38 7.38
C GLY A 70 -0.53 19.99 8.03
N LEU A 71 0.25 19.14 7.36
CA LEU A 71 1.59 18.76 7.79
C LEU A 71 2.59 19.88 7.51
N THR A 72 3.74 19.83 8.17
CA THR A 72 4.87 20.69 7.79
C THR A 72 5.28 20.39 6.35
N VAL A 73 5.31 21.43 5.53
CA VAL A 73 5.60 21.30 4.10
C VAL A 73 7.11 21.30 3.90
N THR A 74 7.70 20.11 3.76
CA THR A 74 9.13 19.90 3.49
C THR A 74 9.39 19.45 2.06
N GLY A 75 8.36 18.90 1.38
CA GLY A 75 8.52 18.28 0.06
C GLY A 75 9.36 16.99 0.09
N SER A 76 9.65 16.47 1.29
CA SER A 76 10.36 15.23 1.51
C SER A 76 9.50 14.30 2.36
N PHE A 77 9.62 13.00 2.13
CA PHE A 77 8.92 11.99 2.93
C PHE A 77 9.74 11.71 4.19
N ASP A 78 9.51 12.50 5.23
CA ASP A 78 10.24 12.49 6.51
C ASP A 78 9.42 11.88 7.66
N ASP A 79 10.02 11.71 8.85
CA ASP A 79 9.37 11.14 10.04
C ASP A 79 8.16 11.94 10.54
N LYS A 80 7.94 13.16 10.04
CA LYS A 80 6.73 13.96 10.35
C LYS A 80 5.61 13.72 9.34
N THR A 81 5.89 12.96 8.28
CA THR A 81 4.98 12.62 7.19
C THR A 81 4.42 11.18 7.34
N VAL A 82 5.11 10.30 8.07
CA VAL A 82 4.70 8.89 8.37
C VAL A 82 3.96 8.82 9.70
#